data_AF-A0A847B3L3-F1
#
_entry.id   AF-A0A847B3L3-F1
#
_cell.length_a   1.000
_cell.length_b   1.000
_cell.length_c   1.000
_cell.angle_alpha   90.00
_cell.angle_beta   90.00
_cell.angle_gamma   90.00
#
_symmetry.space_group_name_H-M   'P 1'
#
loop_
_entity.id
_entity.type
_entity.pdbx_description
1 polymer ?
#
loop_
_entity_poly.entity_id
_entity_poly.type
_entity_poly.pdbx_seq_one_letter_code
_entity_poly.pdbx_strand_id
1 'polypeptide(L)'
;MKIQALGGCCKKSTSNYEAIVQAVKELDLKVEVEHVTDFDEIMKLGVMSTPGLAINGKILSVGRALNVMQAKELIIKVMKSESECSCGERCDCGDNCECEDGCDCADDPSCCK
;
A
#
# COMPACT_ATOMS: atom_id res chain seq x y z
N MET A 1 -1.60 7.40 10.11
CA MET A 1 -1.89 6.50 8.98
C MET A 1 -3.35 6.69 8.60
N LYS A 2 -3.64 7.08 7.36
CA LYS A 2 -4.99 7.30 6.85
C LYS A 2 -5.33 6.20 5.85
N ILE A 3 -6.42 5.47 6.05
CA ILE A 3 -6.85 4.42 5.12
C ILE A 3 -8.08 4.94 4.38
N GLN A 4 -8.01 4.94 3.06
CA GLN A 4 -9.06 5.45 2.18
C GLN A 4 -9.51 4.31 1.26
N ALA A 5 -10.77 3.91 1.40
CA ALA A 5 -11.42 2.98 0.49
C ALA A 5 -12.04 3.78 -0.65
N LEU A 6 -11.57 3.52 -1.87
CA LEU A 6 -11.99 4.26 -3.06
C LEU A 6 -13.12 3.49 -3.76
N GLY A 7 -14.28 4.14 -3.88
CA GLY A 7 -15.45 3.66 -4.60
C GLY A 7 -16.61 3.24 -3.69
N GLY A 8 -17.83 3.64 -4.07
CA GLY A 8 -19.07 3.28 -3.37
C GLY A 8 -20.26 2.98 -4.28
N CYS A 9 -20.05 2.88 -5.60
CA CYS A 9 -21.14 2.84 -6.58
C CYS A 9 -21.87 1.48 -6.64
N CYS A 10 -21.29 0.39 -6.11
CA CYS A 10 -21.82 -0.97 -6.27
C CYS A 10 -21.68 -1.80 -4.99
N LYS A 11 -22.52 -2.84 -4.83
CA LYS A 11 -22.45 -3.80 -3.71
C LYS A 11 -21.04 -4.37 -3.49
N LYS A 12 -20.31 -4.62 -4.58
CA LYS A 12 -18.90 -5.09 -4.54
C LYS A 12 -17.96 -4.09 -3.84
N SER A 13 -18.21 -2.80 -3.99
CA SER A 13 -17.42 -1.73 -3.38
C SER A 13 -17.69 -1.60 -1.88
N THR A 14 -18.96 -1.77 -1.48
CA THR A 14 -19.37 -1.80 -0.07
C THR A 14 -18.73 -2.98 0.66
N SER A 15 -18.79 -4.19 0.09
CA SER A 15 -18.14 -5.36 0.69
C SER A 15 -16.62 -5.20 0.80
N ASN A 16 -15.99 -4.51 -0.15
CA ASN A 16 -14.57 -4.17 -0.07
C ASN A 16 -14.27 -3.22 1.10
N TYR A 17 -15.08 -2.17 1.29
CA TYR A 17 -14.96 -1.27 2.45
C TYR A 17 -15.11 -2.03 3.78
N GLU A 18 -16.14 -2.85 3.92
CA GLU A 18 -16.36 -3.67 5.12
C GLU A 18 -15.17 -4.59 5.40
N ALA A 19 -14.61 -5.22 4.35
CA ALA A 19 -13.45 -6.07 4.47
C ALA A 19 -12.19 -5.32 4.97
N ILE A 20 -11.99 -4.08 4.50
CA ILE A 20 -10.90 -3.21 4.94
C ILE A 20 -11.10 -2.79 6.41
N VAL A 21 -12.31 -2.39 6.79
CA VAL A 21 -12.65 -2.05 8.18
C VAL A 21 -12.39 -3.22 9.12
N GLN A 22 -12.80 -4.42 8.71
CA GLN A 22 -12.55 -5.62 9.50
C GLN A 22 -11.04 -5.93 9.60
N ALA A 23 -10.30 -5.80 8.50
CA ALA A 23 -8.84 -5.98 8.50
C ALA A 23 -8.14 -5.03 9.49
N VAL A 24 -8.52 -3.75 9.49
CA VAL A 24 -7.99 -2.73 10.41
C VAL A 24 -8.29 -3.08 11.87
N LYS A 25 -9.52 -3.53 12.14
CA LYS A 25 -9.95 -3.95 13.48
C LYS A 25 -9.19 -5.19 13.97
N GLU A 26 -8.99 -6.19 13.11
CA GLU A 26 -8.24 -7.39 13.45
C GLU A 26 -6.74 -7.12 13.70
N LEU A 27 -6.20 -6.08 13.05
CA LEU A 27 -4.82 -5.63 13.27
C LEU A 27 -4.69 -4.67 14.48
N ASP A 28 -5.77 -4.43 15.23
CA ASP A 28 -5.86 -3.51 16.36
C ASP A 28 -5.34 -2.09 16.05
N LEU A 29 -5.50 -1.66 14.78
CA LEU A 29 -5.01 -0.36 14.35
C LEU A 29 -6.04 0.72 14.69
N LYS A 30 -5.60 1.74 15.44
CA LYS A 30 -6.41 2.93 15.77
C LYS A 30 -6.44 3.93 14.60
N VAL A 31 -6.88 3.46 13.44
CA VAL A 31 -7.01 4.28 12.22
C VAL A 31 -8.42 4.21 11.68
N GLU A 32 -8.93 5.35 11.24
CA GLU A 32 -10.24 5.44 10.60
C GLU A 32 -10.13 5.05 9.12
N VAL A 33 -11.12 4.29 8.65
CA VAL A 33 -11.28 3.96 7.23
C VAL A 33 -12.24 4.96 6.63
N GLU A 34 -11.72 5.82 5.75
CA GLU A 34 -12.51 6.82 5.05
C GLU A 34 -13.07 6.22 3.76
N HIS A 35 -14.38 6.33 3.56
CA HIS A 35 -15.03 5.86 2.35
C HIS A 35 -15.12 7.00 1.33
N VAL A 36 -14.19 7.03 0.38
CA VAL A 36 -14.17 8.04 -0.68
C VAL A 36 -15.06 7.58 -1.83
N THR A 37 -16.22 8.22 -1.96
CA THR A 37 -17.18 7.99 -3.03
C THR A 37 -17.17 9.09 -4.09
N ASP A 38 -16.47 10.19 -3.81
CA ASP A 38 -16.34 11.34 -4.68
C ASP A 38 -15.38 11.06 -5.84
N PHE A 39 -15.90 11.12 -7.07
CA PHE A 39 -15.11 10.87 -8.28
C PHE A 39 -13.97 11.89 -8.46
N ASP A 40 -14.15 13.14 -8.04
CA ASP A 40 -13.12 14.17 -8.15
C ASP A 40 -11.92 13.85 -7.25
N GLU A 41 -12.15 13.35 -6.03
CA GLU A 41 -11.07 12.92 -5.14
C GLU A 41 -10.35 11.67 -5.67
N ILE A 42 -11.10 10.72 -6.20
CA ILE A 42 -10.56 9.48 -6.78
C ILE A 42 -9.67 9.79 -7.99
N MET A 43 -10.08 10.74 -8.84
CA MET A 43 -9.27 11.20 -9.99
C MET A 43 -8.00 11.95 -9.56
N LYS A 44 -8.07 12.79 -8.50
CA LYS A 44 -6.88 13.47 -7.95
C LYS A 44 -5.82 12.48 -7.44
N LEU A 45 -6.25 11.34 -6.94
CA LEU A 45 -5.36 10.25 -6.54
C LEU A 45 -4.77 9.49 -7.74
N GLY A 46 -5.32 9.66 -8.95
CA GLY A 46 -4.88 8.95 -10.14
C GLY A 46 -5.55 7.59 -10.34
N VAL A 47 -6.66 7.33 -9.65
CA VAL A 47 -7.42 6.08 -9.81
C VAL A 47 -8.43 6.22 -10.94
N MET A 48 -8.22 5.45 -12.01
CA MET A 48 -9.17 5.39 -13.14
C MET A 48 -10.24 4.31 -12.98
N SER A 49 -10.08 3.38 -12.03
CA SER A 49 -11.00 2.25 -11.85
C SER A 49 -11.20 1.93 -10.38
N THR A 50 -12.44 2.09 -9.92
CA THR A 50 -12.90 1.66 -8.60
C THR A 50 -13.53 0.28 -8.68
N PRO A 51 -13.44 -0.56 -7.64
CA PRO A 51 -12.98 -0.27 -6.26
C PRO A 51 -11.46 -0.24 -6.09
N GLY A 52 -10.97 0.52 -5.11
CA GLY A 52 -9.55 0.62 -4.78
C GLY A 52 -9.28 0.84 -3.28
N LEU A 53 -8.03 0.71 -2.89
CA LEU A 53 -7.52 0.94 -1.53
C LEU A 53 -6.30 1.85 -1.61
N ALA A 54 -6.35 2.95 -0.88
CA ALA A 54 -5.24 3.87 -0.69
C ALA A 54 -4.90 3.99 0.81
N ILE A 55 -3.61 4.10 1.11
CA ILE A 55 -3.11 4.31 2.47
C ILE A 55 -2.14 5.48 2.44
N ASN A 56 -2.39 6.52 3.25
CA ASN A 56 -1.62 7.77 3.27
C ASN A 56 -1.46 8.41 1.88
N GLY A 57 -2.50 8.34 1.03
CA GLY A 57 -2.44 8.82 -0.35
C GLY A 57 -1.68 7.90 -1.33
N LYS A 58 -1.04 6.82 -0.86
CA LYS A 58 -0.43 5.80 -1.71
C LYS A 58 -1.47 4.76 -2.12
N ILE A 59 -1.68 4.61 -3.42
CA ILE A 59 -2.56 3.59 -3.97
C ILE A 59 -1.89 2.22 -3.86
N LEU A 60 -2.59 1.26 -3.27
CA LEU A 60 -2.12 -0.12 -3.14
C LEU A 60 -2.83 -1.08 -4.10
N SER A 61 -4.10 -0.80 -4.41
CA SER A 61 -4.91 -1.61 -5.30
C SER A 61 -5.99 -0.76 -5.96
N VAL A 62 -6.26 -1.02 -7.24
CA VAL A 62 -7.31 -0.38 -8.04
C VAL A 62 -7.98 -1.41 -8.95
N GLY A 63 -9.26 -1.19 -9.26
CA GLY A 63 -10.04 -2.04 -10.15
C GLY A 63 -10.35 -3.45 -9.60
N ARG A 64 -9.99 -3.77 -8.35
CA ARG A 64 -10.19 -5.10 -7.77
C ARG A 64 -10.74 -5.01 -6.35
N ALA A 65 -11.85 -5.71 -6.11
CA ALA A 65 -12.39 -5.90 -4.77
C ALA A 65 -11.44 -6.83 -3.99
N LEU A 66 -11.02 -6.38 -2.82
CA LEU A 66 -10.14 -7.09 -1.90
C LEU A 66 -10.98 -7.83 -0.85
N ASN A 67 -10.50 -9.01 -0.46
CA ASN A 67 -11.00 -9.71 0.73
C ASN A 67 -10.26 -9.24 1.99
N VAL A 68 -10.80 -9.58 3.17
CA VAL A 68 -10.23 -9.24 4.49
C VAL A 68 -8.75 -9.65 4.58
N MET A 69 -8.41 -10.85 4.09
CA MET A 69 -7.02 -11.33 4.08
C MET A 69 -6.09 -10.46 3.21
N GLN A 70 -6.55 -10.07 2.02
CA GLN A 70 -5.75 -9.27 1.09
C GLN A 70 -5.58 -7.83 1.60
N ALA A 71 -6.63 -7.26 2.19
CA ALA A 71 -6.54 -5.94 2.82
C ALA A 71 -5.50 -5.94 3.96
N LYS A 72 -5.52 -6.97 4.82
CA LYS A 72 -4.50 -7.15 5.87
C LYS A 72 -3.10 -7.25 5.29
N GLU A 73 -2.90 -8.08 4.27
CA GLU A 73 -1.60 -8.25 3.62
C GLU A 73 -1.07 -6.93 3.06
N LEU A 74 -1.91 -6.15 2.38
CA LEU A 74 -1.52 -4.84 1.84
C LEU A 74 -1.19 -3.84 2.96
N ILE A 75 -1.97 -3.81 4.04
CA ILE A 75 -1.69 -2.97 5.21
C ILE A 75 -0.34 -3.35 5.85
N ILE A 76 -0.12 -4.65 6.09
CA ILE A 76 1.14 -5.18 6.62
C ILE A 76 2.30 -4.87 5.68
N LYS A 77 2.09 -5.01 4.36
CA LYS A 77 3.11 -4.68 3.35
C LYS A 77 3.50 -3.22 3.40
N VAL A 78 2.56 -2.30 3.61
CA VAL A 78 2.89 -0.87 3.79
C VAL A 78 3.67 -0.65 5.08
N MET A 79 3.33 -1.35 6.15
CA MET A 79 4.08 -1.27 7.42
C MET A 79 5.50 -1.84 7.32
N LYS A 80 5.69 -2.90 6.50
CA LYS A 80 6.99 -3.52 6.24
C LYS A 80 7.82 -2.79 5.18
N SER A 81 7.15 -2.10 4.23
CA SER A 81 7.82 -1.37 3.14
C SER A 81 8.64 -0.17 3.62
N GLU A 82 8.53 0.24 4.88
CA GLU A 82 9.37 1.27 5.48
C GLU A 82 10.64 0.71 6.16
N SER A 83 10.83 -0.62 6.21
CA SER A 83 11.98 -1.23 6.88
C SER A 83 13.01 -1.92 5.99
N GLU A 84 12.89 -1.90 4.66
CA GLU A 84 13.93 -2.47 3.77
C GLU A 84 14.24 -1.62 2.53
N CYS A 85 15.53 -1.24 2.47
CA CYS A 85 16.33 -0.60 1.44
C CYS A 85 16.18 0.92 1.18
N SER A 86 16.79 1.66 2.11
CA SER A 86 17.67 2.78 1.80
C SER A 86 18.88 2.29 0.97
N CYS A 87 18.77 2.30 -0.36
CA CYS A 87 19.90 2.71 -1.20
C CYS A 87 19.37 3.68 -2.26
N GLY A 88 19.99 4.85 -2.29
CA GLY A 88 19.67 5.88 -3.25
C GLY A 88 20.11 5.50 -4.66
N GLU A 89 19.41 6.12 -5.60
CA GLU A 89 19.84 6.44 -6.96
C GLU A 89 19.85 5.31 -7.99
N ARG A 90 19.39 5.66 -9.18
CA ARG A 90 19.21 4.81 -10.36
C ARG A 90 20.50 4.07 -10.73
N CYS A 91 20.50 2.74 -10.71
CA CYS A 91 21.63 1.92 -11.16
C CYS A 91 21.18 0.78 -12.09
N ASP A 92 21.42 0.96 -13.39
CA ASP A 92 21.49 -0.07 -14.43
C ASP A 92 22.65 -1.04 -14.11
N CYS A 93 22.37 -2.23 -13.57
CA CYS A 93 23.34 -3.34 -13.51
C CYS A 93 22.59 -4.66 -13.71
N GLY A 94 23.03 -5.42 -14.72
CA GLY A 94 22.29 -6.53 -15.31
C GLY A 94 22.15 -7.77 -14.43
N ASP A 95 21.09 -8.52 -14.76
CA ASP A 95 20.78 -9.91 -14.45
C ASP A 95 21.42 -10.54 -13.20
N ASN A 96 20.52 -10.79 -12.24
CA ASN A 96 20.61 -11.72 -11.12
C ASN A 96 21.00 -11.16 -9.75
N CYS A 97 20.10 -10.37 -9.15
CA CYS A 97 20.09 -10.12 -7.71
C CYS A 97 19.17 -11.14 -7.01
N GLU A 98 19.75 -12.10 -6.30
CA GLU A 98 19.08 -12.87 -5.26
C GLU A 98 19.41 -12.20 -3.91
N CYS A 99 18.41 -11.58 -3.31
CA CYS A 99 18.54 -10.91 -2.01
C CYS A 99 18.05 -11.85 -0.91
N GLU A 100 18.97 -12.50 -0.19
CA GLU A 100 18.70 -13.02 1.15
C GLU A 100 19.31 -12.05 2.17
N ASP A 101 18.41 -11.39 2.90
CA ASP A 101 18.55 -10.63 4.14
C ASP A 101 19.90 -10.00 4.52
N GLY A 102 19.90 -8.67 4.66
CA GLY A 102 20.80 -7.96 5.58
C GLY A 102 21.49 -6.74 5.00
N CYS A 103 20.80 -5.60 4.93
CA CYS A 103 21.44 -4.30 4.71
C CYS A 103 21.48 -3.51 6.02
N ASP A 104 22.58 -3.66 6.78
CA ASP A 104 23.03 -2.70 7.79
C ASP A 104 24.10 -1.80 7.14
N CYS A 105 23.67 -0.67 6.58
CA CYS A 105 24.54 0.31 5.93
C CYS A 105 25.07 1.34 6.93
N ALA A 106 25.98 0.92 7.81
CA ALA A 106 26.81 1.85 8.60
C ALA A 106 28.26 1.34 8.55
N ASP A 107 29.17 2.20 8.10
CA ASP A 107 30.63 2.01 8.06
C ASP A 107 31.23 1.18 6.89
N ASP A 108 31.10 1.65 5.64
CA ASP A 108 32.19 1.40 4.67
C ASP A 108 32.42 2.57 3.67
N PRO A 109 33.55 3.28 3.75
CA PRO A 109 33.89 4.40 2.86
C PRO A 109 34.37 3.97 1.45
N SER A 110 34.20 2.70 1.04
CA SER A 110 34.59 2.25 -0.31
C SER A 110 33.49 2.32 -1.37
N CYS A 111 32.25 2.70 -1.01
CA CYS A 111 31.11 2.80 -1.94
C CYS A 111 31.14 4.04 -2.87
N CYS A 112 32.33 4.58 -3.14
CA CYS A 112 32.56 5.61 -4.14
C CYS A 112 33.91 5.37 -4.83
N LYS A 113 33.93 4.53 -5.87
CA LYS A 113 34.80 4.65 -7.04
C LYS A 113 34.10 4.12 -8.28
#